data_AF-A0A497HG64-F1
#
_entry.id   AF-A0A497HG64-F1
#
_cell.length_a   1.000
_cell.length_b   1.000
_cell.length_c   1.000
_cell.angle_alpha   90.00
_cell.angle_beta   90.00
_cell.angle_gamma   90.00
#
_symmetry.space_group_name_H-M   'P 1'
#
loop_
_entity.id
_entity.type
_entity.pdbx_description
1 polymer ?
#
loop_
_entity_poly.entity_id
_entity_poly.type
_entity_poly.pdbx_seq_one_letter_code
_entity_poly.pdbx_strand_id
1 'polypeptide(L)'
;MKVSDLKANSNVDEIVLKIIEKKEPREITKRFGGTARVCDLVGEDEDGNTVQITLWNDEIEKVDVNEVVKIKDGWVKEWNNQLQISTGRSGRIEKVE
;
A
#
# COMPACT_ATOMS: atom_id res chain seq x y z
N MET A 1 -3.82 13.27 2.66
CA MET A 1 -5.01 12.82 3.44
C MET A 1 -4.56 11.99 4.63
N LYS A 2 -5.46 11.70 5.59
CA LYS A 2 -5.16 10.85 6.75
C LYS A 2 -5.77 9.46 6.59
N VAL A 3 -5.35 8.49 7.41
CA VAL A 3 -5.90 7.13 7.37
C VAL A 3 -7.38 7.13 7.76
N SER A 4 -7.78 7.97 8.71
CA SER A 4 -9.19 8.07 9.13
C SER A 4 -10.13 8.60 8.03
N ASP A 5 -9.61 9.28 7.00
CA ASP A 5 -10.39 9.78 5.87
C ASP A 5 -10.60 8.74 4.77
N LEU A 6 -9.92 7.59 4.85
CA LEU A 6 -9.99 6.54 3.85
C LEU A 6 -11.38 5.92 3.81
N LYS A 7 -11.90 5.72 2.60
CA LYS A 7 -13.18 5.07 2.36
C LYS A 7 -12.95 3.82 1.52
N ALA A 8 -13.70 2.77 1.83
CA ALA A 8 -13.69 1.57 1.01
C ALA A 8 -14.03 1.91 -0.45
N ASN A 9 -13.30 1.33 -1.40
CA ASN A 9 -13.54 1.47 -2.84
C ASN A 9 -13.46 2.93 -3.33
N SER A 10 -12.53 3.71 -2.78
CA SER A 10 -12.29 5.09 -3.19
C SER A 10 -10.85 5.32 -3.66
N ASN A 11 -10.67 6.37 -4.46
CA ASN A 11 -9.36 6.89 -4.82
C ASN A 11 -8.71 7.62 -3.65
N VAL A 12 -7.38 7.65 -3.68
CA VAL A 12 -6.52 8.39 -2.75
C VAL A 12 -5.61 9.27 -3.61
N ASP A 13 -5.84 10.58 -3.60
CA ASP A 13 -5.00 11.51 -4.35
C ASP A 13 -3.56 11.48 -3.83
N GLU A 14 -3.40 11.62 -2.51
CA GLU A 14 -2.11 11.57 -1.83
C GLU A 14 -2.26 11.17 -0.36
N ILE A 15 -1.46 10.21 0.09
CA ILE A 15 -1.30 9.85 1.51
C ILE A 15 0.18 9.59 1.83
N VAL A 16 0.63 10.05 3.00
CA VAL A 16 1.98 9.83 3.51
C VAL A 16 1.89 8.90 4.71
N LEU A 17 2.68 7.84 4.69
CA LEU A 17 2.65 6.77 5.70
C LEU A 17 4.08 6.36 6.06
N LYS A 18 4.34 6.15 7.34
CA LYS A 18 5.55 5.51 7.83
C LYS A 18 5.35 4.00 7.87
N ILE A 19 6.24 3.24 7.25
CA ILE A 19 6.17 1.78 7.27
C ILE A 19 6.63 1.27 8.62
N ILE A 20 5.75 0.57 9.33
CA ILE A 20 6.05 -0.03 10.64
C ILE A 20 6.21 -1.55 10.57
N GLU A 21 5.64 -2.20 9.55
CA GLU A 21 5.76 -3.64 9.32
C GLU A 21 5.81 -3.94 7.83
N LYS A 22 6.64 -4.91 7.43
CA LYS A 22 6.71 -5.47 6.06
C LYS A 22 6.72 -6.98 6.15
N LYS A 23 5.71 -7.63 5.57
CA LYS A 23 5.61 -9.10 5.55
C LYS A 23 6.49 -9.69 4.45
N GLU A 24 6.60 -11.02 4.44
CA GLU A 24 7.31 -11.72 3.38
C GLU A 24 6.57 -11.61 2.04
N PRO A 25 7.27 -11.27 0.94
CA PRO A 25 6.67 -11.25 -0.38
C PRO A 25 6.20 -12.65 -0.79
N ARG A 26 4.97 -12.75 -1.31
CA ARG A 26 4.41 -13.99 -1.85
C ARG A 26 4.20 -13.89 -3.36
N GLU A 27 4.37 -15.00 -4.06
CA GLU A 27 4.01 -15.09 -5.48
C GLU A 27 2.55 -15.50 -5.64
N ILE A 28 1.84 -14.84 -6.55
CA ILE A 28 0.49 -15.16 -6.95
C ILE A 28 0.44 -15.46 -8.45
N THR A 29 -0.30 -16.49 -8.82
CA THR A 29 -0.53 -16.83 -10.23
C THR A 29 -1.68 -15.99 -10.77
N LYS A 30 -1.46 -15.26 -11.87
CA LYS A 30 -2.50 -14.46 -12.51
C LYS A 30 -3.48 -15.36 -13.26
N ARG A 31 -4.75 -14.95 -13.32
CA ARG A 31 -5.85 -15.70 -13.97
C ARG A 31 -5.60 -16.04 -15.45
N PHE A 32 -4.84 -15.21 -16.17
CA PHE A 32 -4.57 -15.37 -17.61
C PHE A 32 -3.15 -15.86 -17.91
N GLY A 33 -2.45 -16.42 -16.92
CA GLY A 33 -1.05 -16.83 -17.03
C GLY A 33 -0.07 -15.77 -16.52
N GLY A 34 1.11 -16.23 -16.10
CA GLY A 34 2.16 -15.43 -15.47
C GLY A 34 2.06 -15.35 -13.94
N THR A 35 3.16 -14.94 -13.30
CA THR A 35 3.23 -14.68 -11.86
C THR A 35 3.28 -13.19 -11.57
N ALA A 36 2.81 -12.80 -10.39
CA ALA A 36 3.07 -11.50 -9.78
C ALA A 36 3.55 -11.70 -8.35
N ARG A 37 4.44 -10.82 -7.90
CA ARG A 37 4.81 -10.77 -6.48
C ARG A 37 3.92 -9.75 -5.80
N VAL A 38 3.46 -10.09 -4.61
CA VAL A 38 2.69 -9.19 -3.74
C VAL A 38 3.28 -9.22 -2.35
N CYS A 39 3.37 -8.05 -1.72
CA CYS A 39 3.83 -7.90 -0.34
C CYS A 39 2.83 -7.06 0.42
N ASP A 40 2.43 -7.54 1.60
CA ASP A 40 1.56 -6.81 2.51
C ASP A 40 2.43 -6.09 3.56
N LEU A 41 2.16 -4.80 3.78
CA LEU A 41 2.86 -3.94 4.74
C LEU A 41 1.83 -3.25 5.63
N VAL A 42 2.30 -2.69 6.75
CA VAL A 42 1.51 -1.81 7.61
C VAL A 42 2.16 -0.43 7.62
N GLY A 43 1.37 0.58 7.25
CA GLY A 43 1.75 1.98 7.32
C GLY A 43 1.00 2.70 8.44
N GLU A 44 1.68 3.64 9.09
CA GLU A 44 1.15 4.51 10.14
C GLU A 44 1.15 5.96 9.66
N ASP A 45 0.07 6.70 9.88
CA ASP A 45 0.02 8.14 9.62
C ASP A 45 0.55 8.98 10.80
N GLU A 46 0.56 10.30 10.63
CA GLU A 46 1.03 11.24 11.65
C GLU A 46 0.21 11.20 12.96
N ASP A 47 -1.04 10.72 12.93
CA ASP A 47 -1.91 10.62 14.10
C ASP A 47 -1.78 9.25 14.80
N GLY A 48 -0.94 8.35 14.28
CA GLY A 48 -0.77 6.99 14.81
C GLY A 48 -1.83 6.00 14.31
N ASN A 49 -2.64 6.36 13.32
CA ASN A 49 -3.58 5.42 12.72
C ASN A 49 -2.85 4.52 11.74
N THR A 50 -3.19 3.23 11.76
CA THR A 50 -2.53 2.23 10.91
C THR A 50 -3.44 1.73 9.79
N VAL A 51 -2.85 1.42 8.64
CA VAL A 51 -3.53 0.88 7.47
C VAL A 51 -2.66 -0.18 6.79
N GLN A 52 -3.29 -1.17 6.17
CA GLN A 52 -2.57 -2.13 5.35
C GLN A 52 -2.22 -1.53 3.98
N ILE A 53 -1.02 -1.80 3.50
CA ILE A 53 -0.53 -1.39 2.18
C ILE A 53 -0.16 -2.65 1.41
N THR A 54 -0.56 -2.72 0.14
CA THR A 54 -0.20 -3.83 -0.75
C THR A 54 0.68 -3.32 -1.87
N LEU A 55 1.91 -3.85 -1.95
CA LEU A 55 2.89 -3.53 -2.99
C LEU A 55 3.03 -4.66 -4.00
N TRP A 56 3.30 -4.30 -5.25
CA TRP A 56 3.37 -5.25 -6.36
C TRP A 56 4.74 -5.26 -7.04
N ASN A 57 5.23 -6.46 -7.35
CA ASN A 57 6.45 -6.68 -8.14
C ASN A 57 7.63 -5.82 -7.65
N ASP A 58 8.17 -4.95 -8.50
CA ASP A 58 9.34 -4.10 -8.22
C ASP A 58 9.09 -3.07 -7.10
N GLU A 59 7.83 -2.72 -6.78
CA GLU A 59 7.54 -1.80 -5.66
C GLU A 59 7.97 -2.37 -4.31
N ILE A 60 7.98 -3.70 -4.18
CA ILE A 60 8.31 -4.42 -2.94
C ILE A 60 9.75 -4.16 -2.51
N GLU A 61 10.65 -3.98 -3.48
CA GLU A 61 12.08 -3.73 -3.24
C GLU A 61 12.38 -2.23 -3.05
N LYS A 62 11.41 -1.36 -3.34
CA LYS A 62 11.53 0.09 -3.20
C LYS A 62 11.08 0.61 -1.85
N VAL A 63 10.72 -0.24 -0.89
CA VAL A 63 10.15 0.22 0.39
C VAL A 63 10.59 -0.73 1.48
N ASP A 64 11.15 -0.20 2.57
CA ASP A 64 11.52 -0.97 3.75
C ASP A 64 10.90 -0.44 5.04
N VAL A 65 11.02 -1.25 6.10
CA VAL A 65 10.51 -0.90 7.43
C VAL A 65 11.25 0.33 7.96
N ASN A 66 10.53 1.22 8.63
CA ASN A 66 10.96 2.54 9.12
C ASN A 66 11.12 3.63 8.07
N GLU A 67 10.83 3.35 6.79
CA GLU A 67 10.81 4.40 5.77
C GLU A 67 9.46 5.13 5.73
N VAL A 68 9.49 6.41 5.34
CA VAL A 68 8.29 7.18 5.06
C VAL A 68 8.05 7.13 3.56
N VAL A 69 6.83 6.73 3.18
CA VAL A 69 6.41 6.63 1.78
C VAL A 69 5.21 7.52 1.53
N LYS A 70 5.14 8.03 0.31
CA LYS A 70 4.03 8.79 -0.23
C LYS A 70 3.39 7.99 -1.36
N ILE A 71 2.12 7.67 -1.20
CA ILE A 71 1.32 7.02 -2.25
C ILE A 71 0.49 8.11 -2.94
N LYS A 72 0.60 8.20 -4.27
CA LYS A 72 -0.20 9.09 -5.12
C LYS A 72 -1.08 8.30 -6.05
N ASP A 73 -2.27 8.83 -6.33
CA ASP A 73 -3.30 8.22 -7.18
C ASP A 73 -3.58 6.75 -6.79
N GLY A 74 -3.60 6.50 -5.48
CA GLY A 74 -3.82 5.19 -4.88
C GLY A 74 -5.28 4.76 -4.91
N TRP A 75 -5.50 3.50 -4.53
CA TRP A 75 -6.81 2.89 -4.44
C TRP A 75 -6.99 2.18 -3.10
N VAL A 76 -8.08 2.50 -2.42
CA VAL A 76 -8.48 1.80 -1.20
C VAL A 76 -9.42 0.65 -1.57
N LYS A 77 -9.01 -0.56 -1.20
CA LYS A 77 -9.85 -1.75 -1.26
C LYS A 77 -10.23 -2.15 0.16
N GLU A 78 -11.48 -2.53 0.37
CA GLU A 78 -11.87 -3.21 1.60
C GLU A 78 -11.82 -4.72 1.40
N TRP A 79 -11.16 -5.41 2.31
CA TRP A 79 -11.12 -6.86 2.37
C TRP A 79 -11.36 -7.33 3.80
N ASN A 80 -12.41 -8.12 4.01
CA ASN A 80 -12.75 -8.67 5.34
C ASN A 80 -12.83 -7.58 6.44
N ASN A 81 -13.52 -6.48 6.15
CA ASN A 81 -13.64 -5.28 7.02
C ASN A 81 -12.32 -4.57 7.34
N GLN A 82 -11.24 -4.84 6.60
CA GLN A 82 -9.98 -4.10 6.70
C GLN A 82 -9.73 -3.30 5.42
N LEU A 83 -9.35 -2.03 5.59
CA LEU A 83 -8.94 -1.17 4.48
C LEU A 83 -7.49 -1.49 4.09
N GLN A 84 -7.28 -1.63 2.78
CA GLN A 84 -5.99 -1.86 2.15
C GLN A 84 -5.75 -0.82 1.07
N ILE A 85 -4.60 -0.16 1.10
CA ILE A 85 -4.20 0.80 0.08
C ILE A 85 -3.23 0.13 -0.88
N SER A 86 -3.40 0.38 -2.17
CA SER A 86 -2.43 0.02 -3.20
C SER A 86 -2.25 1.18 -4.17
N THR A 87 -1.19 1.15 -4.97
CA THR A 87 -0.98 2.09 -6.08
C THR A 87 -1.98 1.89 -7.22
N GLY A 88 -2.79 0.84 -7.21
CA GLY A 88 -3.82 0.62 -8.23
C GLY A 88 -3.22 0.48 -9.64
N ARG A 89 -3.92 1.00 -10.65
CA ARG A 89 -3.48 0.90 -12.06
C ARG A 89 -2.59 2.06 -12.51
N SER A 90 -2.74 3.23 -11.89
CA SER A 90 -2.13 4.49 -12.32
C SER A 90 -1.37 5.20 -11.22
N GLY A 91 -1.48 4.73 -9.98
CA GLY A 91 -0.77 5.29 -8.86
C GLY A 91 0.68 4.87 -8.80
N ARG A 92 1.38 5.55 -7.91
CA ARG A 92 2.81 5.35 -7.67
C ARG A 92 3.13 5.53 -6.20
N ILE A 93 4.21 4.89 -5.79
CA ILE A 93 4.80 5.03 -4.47
C ILE A 93 6.15 5.73 -4.58
N GLU A 94 6.37 6.73 -3.74
CA GLU A 94 7.58 7.54 -3.68
C GLU A 94 8.11 7.51 -2.25
N LYS A 95 9.41 7.26 -2.05
CA LYS A 95 10.03 7.45 -0.72
C LYS A 95 10.10 8.94 -0.41
N VAL A 96 9.85 9.31 0.84
CA VAL A 96 10.04 10.65 1.36
C VAL A 96 11.26 10.58 2.28
N GLU A 97 12.32 11.31 1.93
CA GLU A 97 13.51 11.49 2.78
C GLU A 97 13.23 12.43 3.96
#